data_AF-A0A2I3NBC2-F1
#
_entry.id   AF-A0A2I3NBC2-F1
#
_cell.length_a   1.000
_cell.length_b   1.000
_cell.length_c   1.000
_cell.angle_alpha   90.00
_cell.angle_beta   90.00
_cell.angle_gamma   90.00
#
_symmetry.space_group_name_H-M   'P 1'
#
loop_
_entity.id
_entity.type
_entity.pdbx_description
1 polymer ?
#
loop_
_entity_poly.entity_id
_entity_poly.type
_entity_poly.pdbx_seq_one_letter_code
_entity_poly.pdbx_strand_id
1 'polypeptide(L)'
;MDLPGLGLRPPARPPAAQASGTLGEQRRPRSRAGAVARALAALPGGEPGRRCPLPGAAGRGKRRDSLTRRRGRAAAAPVCVQCGGGGGGGGYCCGEGGGGAERALPLRPDHGRGIRCNRAGDRPHRMHLVGHHVCEREEGAAHGPEPLLRGRELLHHTPGGGQLVKMLLYTEVTRYLDFKVVEGSFVYKGGKIYKVPSTETEALASNLMGMFEKRRFRKFLVFVANFDENDPKTFEGVDPQTTSMRDVYRKFDLGQDVIDFTGHALALYRTDDYLDQPCLETINRIKLYSESLARYGKSPYLYPLYGLGELPQGFARLSAIYGGTYMLNKPVDDIIMENGKVVGVKSEGEVARCKQLICDPSYIPDRVRKAGQVIRIICILSHPIKNTNDANSCQIIIPQNQVNRKSDIYVCMISYAHNVAAQGKYIAIASTTVETTDPEKEVEPALELLEPIDQKFVAISDLYEPIDDGCESQVFCSCSYDATTHFETTCNDIKDIYKRMAGMAFDFENMKRKQNDVFGEAEQ
;
A
#
# COMPACT_ATOMS: atom_id res chain seq x y z
N MET A 1 26.02 -32.19 -43.48
CA MET A 1 27.41 -32.55 -43.79
C MET A 1 28.32 -31.77 -42.86
N ASP A 2 28.69 -32.43 -41.77
CA ASP A 2 30.03 -32.60 -41.20
C ASP A 2 30.99 -31.40 -40.99
N LEU A 3 31.41 -31.32 -39.71
CA LEU A 3 32.62 -30.77 -39.04
C LEU A 3 33.97 -31.04 -39.79
N PRO A 4 35.19 -30.61 -39.34
CA PRO A 4 35.67 -30.11 -38.02
C PRO A 4 36.60 -28.84 -38.12
N GLY A 5 37.19 -28.18 -37.11
CA GLY A 5 37.69 -28.56 -35.78
C GLY A 5 39.21 -28.76 -35.81
N LEU A 6 40.01 -27.83 -35.26
CA LEU A 6 41.39 -28.07 -34.79
C LEU A 6 41.85 -26.90 -33.88
N GLY A 7 42.05 -27.20 -32.60
CA GLY A 7 42.63 -26.29 -31.61
C GLY A 7 44.15 -26.42 -31.48
N LEU A 8 44.76 -25.57 -30.66
CA LEU A 8 46.03 -25.78 -29.95
C LEU A 8 46.21 -24.69 -28.85
N ARG A 9 46.36 -25.13 -27.59
CA ARG A 9 46.93 -24.41 -26.42
C ARG A 9 48.28 -25.09 -26.08
N PRO A 10 49.10 -24.61 -25.11
CA PRO A 10 49.67 -23.29 -24.83
C PRO A 10 51.23 -23.41 -24.69
N PRO A 11 51.96 -22.43 -24.10
CA PRO A 11 52.99 -22.84 -23.14
C PRO A 11 53.07 -22.00 -21.85
N ALA A 12 53.93 -22.49 -20.96
CA ALA A 12 53.96 -22.37 -19.50
C ALA A 12 54.65 -21.14 -18.90
N ARG A 13 54.44 -20.98 -17.57
CA ARG A 13 55.18 -20.12 -16.61
C ARG A 13 56.70 -20.44 -16.57
N PRO A 14 57.53 -19.53 -16.03
CA PRO A 14 58.11 -19.73 -14.68
C PRO A 14 58.42 -18.38 -13.93
N PRO A 15 59.23 -18.31 -12.84
CA PRO A 15 58.95 -18.79 -11.48
C PRO A 15 59.16 -17.70 -10.39
N ALA A 16 58.91 -18.06 -9.12
CA ALA A 16 59.14 -17.27 -7.91
C ALA A 16 60.60 -17.33 -7.41
N ALA A 17 61.06 -16.30 -6.70
CA ALA A 17 62.28 -16.30 -5.89
C ALA A 17 62.07 -15.54 -4.56
N GLN A 18 62.51 -16.16 -3.46
CA GLN A 18 62.66 -15.57 -2.12
C GLN A 18 64.13 -15.19 -1.88
N ALA A 19 64.38 -14.16 -1.05
CA ALA A 19 65.18 -14.21 0.21
C ALA A 19 65.91 -12.89 0.55
N SER A 20 65.81 -12.50 1.84
CA SER A 20 66.79 -11.82 2.76
C SER A 20 67.55 -10.57 2.26
N GLY A 21 67.76 -9.46 2.98
CA GLY A 21 67.84 -9.07 4.40
C GLY A 21 68.86 -7.89 4.42
N THR A 22 68.70 -6.76 5.10
CA THR A 22 69.22 -6.45 6.45
C THR A 22 69.37 -4.92 6.60
N LEU A 23 69.13 -4.43 7.84
CA LEU A 23 69.79 -3.35 8.60
C LEU A 23 69.91 -1.91 8.03
N GLY A 24 69.47 -0.93 8.84
CA GLY A 24 69.77 0.48 8.62
C GLY A 24 68.98 1.44 9.52
N GLU A 25 69.17 1.33 10.83
CA GLU A 25 68.64 2.21 11.88
C GLU A 25 69.30 3.60 11.84
N GLN A 26 68.54 4.71 11.88
CA GLN A 26 68.92 5.94 12.59
C GLN A 26 67.79 6.96 12.78
N ARG A 27 67.47 7.16 14.08
CA ARG A 27 67.15 8.42 14.81
C ARG A 27 65.77 9.09 14.70
N ARG A 28 65.07 9.02 15.83
CA ARG A 28 63.94 9.82 16.35
C ARG A 28 64.36 11.28 16.69
N PRO A 29 63.45 12.21 17.06
CA PRO A 29 62.76 12.21 18.38
C PRO A 29 61.23 12.42 18.26
N ARG A 30 60.37 11.64 18.93
CA ARG A 30 59.88 11.72 20.34
C ARG A 30 59.02 12.96 20.69
N SER A 31 57.72 12.72 20.83
CA SER A 31 56.91 13.10 22.01
C SER A 31 55.77 12.06 22.17
N ARG A 32 55.93 11.04 23.04
CA ARG A 32 55.24 10.86 24.34
C ARG A 32 53.75 11.27 24.28
N ALA A 33 52.84 10.28 24.23
CA ALA A 33 52.21 9.61 25.40
C ALA A 33 51.18 10.52 26.08
N GLY A 34 49.96 10.13 26.40
CA GLY A 34 49.27 8.84 26.38
C GLY A 34 47.82 9.10 26.80
N ALA A 35 47.08 8.01 27.00
CA ALA A 35 45.70 7.94 27.44
C ALA A 35 45.23 8.99 28.48
N VAL A 36 43.93 9.31 28.46
CA VAL A 36 42.95 9.01 29.53
C VAL A 36 41.67 9.86 29.34
N ALA A 37 40.54 9.15 29.42
CA ALA A 37 39.21 9.51 29.93
C ALA A 37 38.46 10.79 29.52
N ARG A 38 37.19 10.55 29.19
CA ARG A 38 35.97 11.23 29.68
C ARG A 38 36.21 12.29 30.77
N ALA A 39 35.67 13.49 30.54
CA ALA A 39 34.54 14.10 31.28
C ALA A 39 34.49 15.63 31.11
N LEU A 40 33.32 16.19 31.46
CA LEU A 40 32.94 17.58 31.79
C LEU A 40 32.01 18.24 30.75
N ALA A 41 30.90 18.88 31.10
CA ALA A 41 30.15 19.10 32.37
C ALA A 41 28.78 19.72 31.94
N ALA A 42 27.61 19.33 32.46
CA ALA A 42 26.99 19.72 33.74
C ALA A 42 26.96 21.26 33.97
N LEU A 43 25.82 21.89 34.28
CA LEU A 43 25.18 22.00 35.62
C LEU A 43 23.79 22.72 35.50
N PRO A 44 23.03 23.00 36.60
CA PRO A 44 22.47 22.18 37.70
C PRO A 44 20.93 22.46 37.83
N GLY A 45 20.08 21.97 38.75
CA GLY A 45 20.12 21.17 39.98
C GLY A 45 18.74 21.27 40.68
N GLY A 46 18.34 20.28 41.48
CA GLY A 46 17.13 20.28 42.31
C GLY A 46 16.87 18.92 42.98
N GLU A 47 16.88 18.89 44.31
CA GLU A 47 17.20 17.78 45.23
C GLU A 47 15.97 16.92 45.74
N PRO A 48 16.16 15.89 46.62
CA PRO A 48 15.54 14.55 46.50
C PRO A 48 14.57 14.12 47.62
N GLY A 49 14.01 12.89 47.52
CA GLY A 49 13.39 12.22 48.68
C GLY A 49 12.85 10.77 48.50
N ARG A 50 13.61 9.80 49.04
CA ARG A 50 13.20 8.58 49.81
C ARG A 50 12.88 7.22 49.13
N ARG A 51 13.80 6.29 49.48
CA ARG A 51 13.86 4.81 49.64
C ARG A 51 12.58 3.93 49.65
N CYS A 52 12.73 2.79 48.94
CA CYS A 52 12.21 1.40 49.09
C CYS A 52 11.91 0.89 50.53
N PRO A 53 11.16 -0.23 50.76
CA PRO A 53 11.36 -1.53 50.09
C PRO A 53 10.16 -2.53 49.92
N LEU A 54 10.47 -3.60 49.19
CA LEU A 54 9.74 -4.88 48.98
C LEU A 54 9.50 -5.68 50.29
N PRO A 55 8.60 -6.67 50.26
CA PRO A 55 9.00 -8.09 50.38
C PRO A 55 8.24 -8.99 49.36
N GLY A 56 8.61 -10.23 49.01
CA GLY A 56 9.42 -11.27 49.65
C GLY A 56 8.57 -12.56 49.79
N ALA A 57 8.99 -13.64 49.14
CA ALA A 57 8.22 -14.88 48.91
C ALA A 57 8.20 -15.90 50.09
N ALA A 58 7.12 -16.70 50.16
CA ALA A 58 7.00 -18.07 50.73
C ALA A 58 5.56 -18.56 50.42
N GLY A 59 5.19 -19.80 50.13
CA GLY A 59 5.81 -21.12 50.19
C GLY A 59 4.75 -22.16 50.60
N ARG A 60 4.56 -23.21 49.78
CA ARG A 60 3.93 -24.54 50.06
C ARG A 60 2.40 -24.66 50.28
N GLY A 61 1.82 -25.67 49.61
CA GLY A 61 0.96 -26.64 50.31
C GLY A 61 -0.41 -27.02 49.71
N LYS A 62 -0.43 -28.09 48.90
CA LYS A 62 -1.42 -29.19 48.79
C LYS A 62 -2.96 -28.94 48.91
N ARG A 63 -3.63 -29.37 47.82
CA ARG A 63 -4.78 -30.31 47.70
C ARG A 63 -6.17 -29.98 48.29
N ARG A 64 -7.13 -30.11 47.36
CA ARG A 64 -8.45 -30.79 47.39
C ARG A 64 -9.69 -30.06 47.93
N ASP A 65 -10.62 -29.91 46.99
CA ASP A 65 -12.04 -30.28 47.01
C ASP A 65 -13.02 -29.69 48.03
N SER A 66 -14.07 -29.12 47.43
CA SER A 66 -15.49 -29.33 47.71
C SER A 66 -16.23 -28.40 48.69
N LEU A 67 -17.28 -27.81 48.10
CA LEU A 67 -18.62 -27.60 48.61
C LEU A 67 -18.89 -26.63 49.79
N THR A 68 -19.60 -25.57 49.39
CA THR A 68 -20.88 -25.07 49.97
C THR A 68 -20.91 -24.11 51.17
N ARG A 69 -21.60 -22.98 50.89
CA ARG A 69 -22.66 -22.30 51.67
C ARG A 69 -22.28 -21.45 52.90
N ARG A 70 -22.43 -20.13 52.79
CA ARG A 70 -23.59 -19.30 53.25
C ARG A 70 -23.25 -17.79 53.10
N ARG A 71 -24.09 -17.02 52.36
CA ARG A 71 -25.10 -16.01 52.80
C ARG A 71 -24.50 -14.82 53.58
N GLY A 72 -24.80 -13.55 53.31
CA GLY A 72 -25.75 -12.81 52.46
C GLY A 72 -25.34 -11.32 52.50
N ARG A 73 -25.88 -10.38 51.73
CA ARG A 73 -27.29 -9.97 51.58
C ARG A 73 -27.45 -9.11 50.31
N ALA A 74 -28.51 -9.35 49.55
CA ALA A 74 -29.24 -8.33 48.79
C ALA A 74 -30.72 -8.73 48.78
N ALA A 75 -31.60 -7.81 49.19
CA ALA A 75 -33.06 -7.89 49.15
C ALA A 75 -33.53 -7.54 47.72
N ALA A 76 -34.28 -8.38 46.99
CA ALA A 76 -35.68 -8.85 47.12
C ALA A 76 -36.69 -7.97 46.33
N ALA A 77 -37.21 -8.56 45.24
CA ALA A 77 -38.45 -8.24 44.50
C ALA A 77 -39.71 -8.57 45.35
N PRO A 78 -41.00 -8.45 44.89
CA PRO A 78 -41.66 -9.35 43.90
C PRO A 78 -42.81 -8.65 43.07
N VAL A 79 -43.61 -9.22 42.13
CA VAL A 79 -44.65 -10.31 42.23
C VAL A 79 -45.22 -10.75 40.84
N CYS A 80 -45.58 -12.05 40.78
CA CYS A 80 -46.43 -12.95 39.95
C CYS A 80 -47.53 -12.44 38.97
N VAL A 81 -47.80 -13.03 37.77
CA VAL A 81 -48.39 -14.34 37.28
C VAL A 81 -49.93 -14.37 37.13
N GLN A 82 -50.49 -14.61 35.92
CA GLN A 82 -51.48 -15.67 35.57
C GLN A 82 -51.95 -15.72 34.09
N CYS A 83 -52.59 -16.84 33.73
CA CYS A 83 -52.75 -17.55 32.44
C CYS A 83 -53.88 -17.12 31.47
N GLY A 84 -53.85 -17.65 30.23
CA GLY A 84 -55.00 -17.78 29.31
C GLY A 84 -54.62 -18.41 27.95
N GLY A 85 -55.30 -19.49 27.54
CA GLY A 85 -54.97 -20.38 26.39
C GLY A 85 -55.19 -19.77 24.99
N GLY A 86 -55.12 -20.46 23.85
CA GLY A 86 -54.99 -21.86 23.44
C GLY A 86 -55.24 -21.91 21.92
N GLY A 87 -54.95 -23.04 21.26
CA GLY A 87 -55.40 -23.32 19.88
C GLY A 87 -54.29 -23.39 18.83
N GLY A 88 -54.11 -24.57 18.22
CA GLY A 88 -52.99 -24.91 17.36
C GLY A 88 -53.19 -24.66 15.86
N GLY A 89 -52.13 -24.97 15.10
CA GLY A 89 -52.14 -25.05 13.64
C GLY A 89 -51.21 -26.18 13.14
N GLY A 90 -51.79 -27.22 12.56
CA GLY A 90 -51.26 -27.88 11.36
C GLY A 90 -51.99 -27.28 10.16
N GLY A 91 -51.61 -27.42 8.90
CA GLY A 91 -50.60 -28.19 8.19
C GLY A 91 -51.06 -28.21 6.72
N TYR A 92 -50.14 -27.95 5.79
CA TYR A 92 -50.11 -28.31 4.35
C TYR A 92 -51.35 -28.13 3.43
N CYS A 93 -51.17 -27.39 2.32
CA CYS A 93 -51.11 -27.90 0.92
C CYS A 93 -51.55 -26.87 -0.15
N CYS A 94 -50.97 -27.05 -1.34
CA CYS A 94 -50.93 -26.19 -2.53
C CYS A 94 -52.12 -26.33 -3.53
N GLY A 95 -52.14 -25.41 -4.51
CA GLY A 95 -52.75 -25.53 -5.86
C GLY A 95 -53.99 -24.63 -6.05
N GLU A 96 -54.32 -24.02 -7.20
CA GLU A 96 -53.84 -23.92 -8.59
C GLU A 96 -54.72 -22.85 -9.32
N GLY A 97 -54.27 -22.27 -10.44
CA GLY A 97 -55.07 -21.62 -11.52
C GLY A 97 -55.62 -20.20 -11.25
N GLY A 98 -55.69 -19.23 -12.17
CA GLY A 98 -55.53 -19.18 -13.63
C GLY A 98 -56.70 -18.40 -14.28
N GLY A 99 -56.46 -17.21 -14.86
CA GLY A 99 -57.18 -16.67 -16.04
C GLY A 99 -58.28 -15.59 -15.88
N GLY A 100 -58.26 -14.60 -16.80
CA GLY A 100 -59.38 -13.72 -17.21
C GLY A 100 -59.16 -12.21 -16.95
N ALA A 101 -58.72 -11.37 -17.91
CA ALA A 101 -59.49 -10.63 -18.95
C ALA A 101 -60.40 -9.51 -18.35
N GLU A 102 -60.33 -8.21 -18.69
CA GLU A 102 -60.65 -7.49 -19.96
C GLU A 102 -60.08 -6.04 -19.90
N ARG A 103 -59.44 -5.49 -20.96
CA ARG A 103 -59.94 -4.58 -22.04
C ARG A 103 -60.64 -3.29 -21.56
N ALA A 104 -60.53 -2.09 -22.14
CA ALA A 104 -59.74 -1.47 -23.23
C ALA A 104 -60.18 0.03 -23.35
N LEU A 105 -59.21 0.98 -23.49
CA LEU A 105 -59.21 2.25 -24.28
C LEU A 105 -60.38 3.31 -24.17
N PRO A 106 -60.30 4.54 -24.74
CA PRO A 106 -59.24 5.56 -24.68
C PRO A 106 -59.69 7.07 -24.64
N LEU A 107 -58.69 7.95 -24.37
CA LEU A 107 -58.37 9.27 -24.97
C LEU A 107 -59.32 10.52 -24.94
N ARG A 108 -58.66 11.65 -24.56
CA ARG A 108 -58.69 13.05 -25.10
C ARG A 108 -59.62 14.12 -24.43
N PRO A 109 -59.39 15.44 -24.65
CA PRO A 109 -58.48 16.34 -23.90
C PRO A 109 -59.17 17.66 -23.42
N ASP A 110 -58.50 18.60 -22.74
CA ASP A 110 -58.57 20.05 -23.10
C ASP A 110 -57.76 21.04 -22.22
N HIS A 111 -57.36 22.14 -22.89
CA HIS A 111 -57.09 23.55 -22.51
C HIS A 111 -56.78 23.93 -21.03
N GLY A 112 -55.86 24.85 -20.70
CA GLY A 112 -55.36 26.05 -21.37
C GLY A 112 -55.47 27.27 -20.42
N ARG A 113 -54.60 28.29 -20.62
CA ARG A 113 -54.46 29.60 -19.91
C ARG A 113 -53.58 29.55 -18.64
N GLY A 114 -52.58 30.41 -18.42
CA GLY A 114 -52.25 31.72 -18.98
C GLY A 114 -52.36 32.81 -17.90
N ILE A 115 -51.39 33.75 -17.90
CA ILE A 115 -51.30 35.04 -17.16
C ILE A 115 -50.33 35.01 -15.95
N ARG A 116 -49.52 36.02 -15.61
CA ARG A 116 -48.53 36.93 -16.27
C ARG A 116 -48.14 37.96 -15.17
N CYS A 117 -46.83 38.13 -14.94
CA CYS A 117 -46.08 39.34 -14.51
C CYS A 117 -46.43 40.12 -13.21
N ASN A 118 -45.41 40.29 -12.36
CA ASN A 118 -44.63 41.53 -12.07
C ASN A 118 -44.16 41.52 -10.59
N ARG A 119 -43.18 42.28 -10.09
CA ARG A 119 -41.88 42.86 -10.48
C ARG A 119 -41.45 43.68 -9.23
N ALA A 120 -40.15 43.86 -9.00
CA ALA A 120 -39.50 44.71 -7.97
C ALA A 120 -39.50 44.13 -6.54
N GLY A 121 -38.47 44.26 -5.71
CA GLY A 121 -37.20 44.99 -5.78
C GLY A 121 -36.53 44.94 -4.38
N ASP A 122 -35.24 45.26 -4.36
CA ASP A 122 -34.37 45.54 -3.19
C ASP A 122 -33.72 44.42 -2.36
N ARG A 123 -32.39 44.62 -2.18
CA ARG A 123 -31.40 43.82 -1.43
C ARG A 123 -31.22 44.37 0.01
N PRO A 124 -30.23 43.92 0.82
CA PRO A 124 -30.43 42.86 1.79
C PRO A 124 -30.08 43.30 3.23
N HIS A 125 -30.69 42.68 4.24
CA HIS A 125 -30.17 42.72 5.60
C HIS A 125 -29.93 41.31 6.15
N ARG A 126 -28.70 41.15 6.68
CA ARG A 126 -28.18 40.06 7.52
C ARG A 126 -29.25 39.16 8.14
N MET A 127 -29.16 37.86 7.86
CA MET A 127 -29.83 36.84 8.66
C MET A 127 -28.79 35.85 9.18
N HIS A 128 -28.75 35.74 10.51
CA HIS A 128 -28.19 34.59 11.22
C HIS A 128 -28.96 33.33 10.80
N LEU A 129 -28.24 32.30 10.37
CA LEU A 129 -28.81 30.98 10.14
C LEU A 129 -28.66 30.15 11.41
N VAL A 130 -29.73 30.14 12.20
CA VAL A 130 -30.03 29.13 13.20
C VAL A 130 -30.57 27.91 12.44
N GLY A 131 -29.94 26.76 12.62
CA GLY A 131 -30.35 25.51 12.00
C GLY A 131 -31.71 25.05 12.49
N HIS A 132 -32.68 24.98 11.57
CA HIS A 132 -33.92 24.26 11.76
C HIS A 132 -33.90 22.99 10.91
N HIS A 133 -33.89 21.85 11.59
CA HIS A 133 -34.24 20.56 11.03
C HIS A 133 -35.73 20.58 10.65
N VAL A 134 -36.03 20.38 9.37
CA VAL A 134 -37.36 20.03 8.88
C VAL A 134 -37.25 18.67 8.20
N CYS A 135 -37.92 17.67 8.78
CA CYS A 135 -38.20 16.39 8.16
C CYS A 135 -39.39 16.56 7.22
N GLU A 136 -39.19 16.38 5.92
CA GLU A 136 -40.28 16.12 4.98
C GLU A 136 -40.16 14.69 4.45
N ARG A 137 -41.28 13.96 4.57
CA ARG A 137 -41.53 12.68 3.90
C ARG A 137 -41.96 12.99 2.48
N GLU A 138 -41.34 12.33 1.50
CA GLU A 138 -41.97 12.13 0.18
C GLU A 138 -41.94 10.65 -0.19
N GLU A 139 -43.10 10.18 -0.64
CA GLU A 139 -43.37 8.84 -1.16
C GLU A 139 -43.04 8.79 -2.66
N GLY A 140 -42.22 7.81 -3.04
CA GLY A 140 -42.31 6.98 -4.25
C GLY A 140 -42.48 7.62 -5.63
N ALA A 141 -41.40 7.66 -6.41
CA ALA A 141 -41.44 7.37 -7.85
C ALA A 141 -40.19 6.59 -8.27
N ALA A 142 -40.43 5.47 -8.96
CA ALA A 142 -39.46 4.46 -9.31
C ALA A 142 -38.47 4.91 -10.40
N HIS A 143 -37.21 5.08 -10.00
CA HIS A 143 -36.04 4.65 -10.76
C HIS A 143 -35.01 4.22 -9.72
N GLY A 144 -34.62 2.95 -9.75
CA GLY A 144 -33.72 2.38 -8.75
C GLY A 144 -32.42 3.20 -8.70
N PRO A 145 -31.90 3.53 -7.50
CA PRO A 145 -30.58 4.11 -7.41
C PRO A 145 -29.58 3.02 -7.82
N GLU A 146 -28.97 3.17 -9.00
CA GLU A 146 -27.68 2.55 -9.26
C GLU A 146 -26.76 2.94 -8.10
N PRO A 147 -26.17 1.99 -7.37
CA PRO A 147 -25.22 2.34 -6.34
C PRO A 147 -23.99 2.92 -7.02
N LEU A 148 -23.84 4.23 -6.88
CA LEU A 148 -22.73 5.04 -7.35
C LEU A 148 -21.49 4.75 -6.47
N LEU A 149 -21.03 3.50 -6.47
CA LEU A 149 -19.74 3.08 -5.93
C LEU A 149 -18.69 3.19 -7.04
N ARG A 150 -18.45 4.42 -7.52
CA ARG A 150 -17.20 4.78 -8.22
C ARG A 150 -16.20 5.37 -7.22
N GLY A 151 -16.08 4.74 -6.06
CA GLY A 151 -14.87 4.85 -5.25
C GLY A 151 -13.88 3.83 -5.80
N ARG A 152 -12.88 4.27 -6.59
CA ARG A 152 -11.71 3.44 -6.88
C ARG A 152 -10.98 3.27 -5.55
N GLU A 153 -11.35 2.25 -4.77
CA GLU A 153 -10.67 1.91 -3.53
C GLU A 153 -9.29 1.36 -3.88
N LEU A 154 -8.30 2.24 -3.76
CA LEU A 154 -6.90 1.92 -3.90
C LEU A 154 -6.44 1.39 -2.56
N LEU A 155 -5.83 0.20 -2.54
CA LEU A 155 -5.18 -0.36 -1.36
C LEU A 155 -3.71 -0.64 -1.68
N HIS A 156 -2.89 0.39 -1.56
CA HIS A 156 -1.44 0.29 -1.72
C HIS A 156 -0.78 0.63 -0.39
N HIS A 157 0.13 -0.22 0.05
CA HIS A 157 1.02 0.01 1.16
C HIS A 157 2.24 0.82 0.72
N THR A 158 2.72 1.68 1.60
CA THR A 158 3.94 2.42 1.30
C THR A 158 5.11 1.80 2.04
N PRO A 159 6.17 1.31 1.36
CA PRO A 159 7.43 1.00 2.04
C PRO A 159 7.88 2.26 2.79
N GLY A 160 8.16 2.17 4.08
CA GLY A 160 8.35 3.35 4.92
C GLY A 160 9.65 4.14 4.64
N GLY A 161 10.60 3.56 3.90
CA GLY A 161 11.74 4.27 3.28
C GLY A 161 11.53 4.63 1.80
N GLY A 162 10.41 4.21 1.22
CA GLY A 162 10.10 4.30 -0.21
C GLY A 162 9.97 5.74 -0.71
N GLN A 163 10.04 5.89 -2.02
CA GLN A 163 10.06 7.20 -2.66
C GLN A 163 8.79 8.01 -2.38
N LEU A 164 7.62 7.36 -2.28
CA LEU A 164 6.38 8.05 -1.91
C LEU A 164 6.49 8.74 -0.55
N VAL A 165 7.01 8.06 0.48
CA VAL A 165 7.14 8.66 1.82
C VAL A 165 8.05 9.89 1.76
N LYS A 166 9.13 9.83 0.97
CA LYS A 166 10.00 10.99 0.75
C LYS A 166 9.25 12.13 0.06
N MET A 167 8.39 11.83 -0.91
CA MET A 167 7.56 12.83 -1.59
C MET A 167 6.51 13.44 -0.64
N LEU A 168 5.85 12.61 0.18
CA LEU A 168 4.86 13.07 1.18
C LEU A 168 5.49 13.92 2.27
N LEU A 169 6.69 13.54 2.73
CA LEU A 169 7.47 14.34 3.68
C LEU A 169 7.88 15.68 3.07
N TYR A 170 8.29 15.67 1.79
CA TYR A 170 8.68 16.88 1.08
C TYR A 170 7.51 17.86 0.91
N THR A 171 6.33 17.38 0.54
CA THR A 171 5.14 18.23 0.42
C THR A 171 4.56 18.66 1.77
N GLU A 172 5.12 18.17 2.88
CA GLU A 172 4.65 18.35 4.25
C GLU A 172 3.20 17.89 4.50
N VAL A 173 2.61 17.14 3.56
CA VAL A 173 1.24 16.63 3.69
C VAL A 173 1.12 15.62 4.83
N THR A 174 2.24 15.03 5.26
CA THR A 174 2.31 14.16 6.44
C THR A 174 1.82 14.85 7.73
N ARG A 175 1.77 16.18 7.78
CA ARG A 175 1.16 16.92 8.91
C ARG A 175 -0.34 16.69 9.05
N TYR A 176 -0.99 16.17 8.01
CA TYR A 176 -2.42 15.89 7.96
C TYR A 176 -2.74 14.39 7.96
N LEU A 177 -1.71 13.53 8.04
CA LEU A 177 -1.85 12.09 7.85
C LEU A 177 -1.21 11.34 9.00
N ASP A 178 -2.02 10.53 9.68
CA ASP A 178 -1.52 9.61 10.69
C ASP A 178 -1.29 8.23 10.06
N PHE A 179 -0.03 7.80 10.02
CA PHE A 179 0.35 6.49 9.51
C PHE A 179 0.48 5.47 10.64
N LYS A 180 -0.07 4.28 10.40
CA LYS A 180 0.12 3.11 11.25
C LYS A 180 0.94 2.05 10.49
N VAL A 181 1.82 1.39 11.24
CA VAL A 181 2.64 0.28 10.72
C VAL A 181 1.75 -0.95 10.53
N VAL A 182 1.84 -1.56 9.34
CA VAL A 182 1.18 -2.84 9.05
C VAL A 182 1.84 -3.94 9.87
N GLU A 183 1.06 -4.85 10.44
CA GLU A 183 1.58 -5.75 11.48
C GLU A 183 2.39 -6.95 10.93
N GLY A 184 2.15 -7.36 9.69
CA GLY A 184 2.84 -8.51 9.12
C GLY A 184 3.03 -8.45 7.60
N SER A 185 4.07 -9.15 7.14
CA SER A 185 4.33 -9.41 5.72
C SER A 185 4.53 -10.92 5.55
N PHE A 186 3.73 -11.52 4.68
CA PHE A 186 3.68 -12.95 4.45
C PHE A 186 3.86 -13.28 2.98
N VAL A 187 4.38 -14.47 2.70
CA VAL A 187 4.52 -15.03 1.36
C VAL A 187 3.91 -16.43 1.33
N TYR A 188 3.23 -16.75 0.24
CA TYR A 188 2.65 -18.06 0.00
C TYR A 188 3.68 -19.03 -0.57
N LYS A 189 3.71 -20.25 -0.03
CA LYS A 189 4.52 -21.36 -0.54
C LYS A 189 3.81 -22.69 -0.28
N GLY A 190 3.54 -23.45 -1.33
CA GLY A 190 2.98 -24.81 -1.24
C GLY A 190 1.72 -24.93 -0.36
N GLY A 191 0.71 -24.09 -0.59
CA GLY A 191 -0.57 -24.16 0.13
C GLY A 191 -0.62 -23.40 1.47
N LYS A 192 0.48 -22.81 1.91
CA LYS A 192 0.57 -22.14 3.22
C LYS A 192 1.26 -20.79 3.11
N ILE A 193 0.90 -19.88 4.02
CA ILE A 193 1.58 -18.60 4.16
C ILE A 193 2.64 -18.65 5.25
N TYR A 194 3.73 -17.92 5.06
CA TYR A 194 4.85 -17.82 6.00
C TYR A 194 5.29 -16.36 6.11
N LYS A 195 5.78 -15.97 7.28
CA LYS A 195 6.36 -14.63 7.48
C LYS A 195 7.59 -14.46 6.59
N VAL A 196 7.70 -13.32 5.90
CA VAL A 196 8.85 -12.98 5.05
C VAL A 196 10.07 -12.70 5.93
N PRO A 197 11.15 -13.50 5.84
CA PRO A 197 12.35 -13.29 6.62
C PRO A 197 13.19 -12.17 6.02
N SER A 198 13.53 -11.18 6.84
CA SER A 198 14.20 -9.96 6.35
C SER A 198 15.34 -9.50 7.26
N THR A 199 15.54 -10.20 8.38
CA THR A 199 16.73 -10.08 9.24
C THR A 199 17.46 -11.41 9.34
N GLU A 200 18.72 -11.39 9.75
CA GLU A 200 19.50 -12.61 9.96
C GLU A 200 18.84 -13.58 10.95
N THR A 201 18.27 -13.04 12.03
CA THR A 201 17.59 -13.83 13.08
C THR A 201 16.33 -14.48 12.53
N GLU A 202 15.52 -13.74 11.77
CA GLU A 202 14.31 -14.29 11.15
C GLU A 202 14.61 -15.29 10.04
N ALA A 203 15.67 -15.08 9.26
CA ALA A 203 16.12 -16.02 8.24
C ALA A 203 16.46 -17.39 8.85
N LEU A 204 17.12 -17.41 10.01
CA LEU A 204 17.44 -18.66 10.72
C LEU A 204 16.19 -19.31 11.35
N ALA A 205 15.22 -18.51 11.80
CA ALA A 205 13.97 -19.01 12.39
C ALA A 205 12.91 -19.43 11.34
N SER A 206 13.01 -18.96 10.10
CA SER A 206 11.97 -19.13 9.07
C SER A 206 11.68 -20.59 8.71
N ASN A 207 10.43 -20.97 8.49
CA ASN A 207 10.09 -22.31 8.01
C ASN A 207 10.04 -22.43 6.48
N LEU A 208 10.38 -21.37 5.74
CA LEU A 208 10.36 -21.36 4.27
C LEU A 208 11.48 -22.19 3.63
N MET A 209 12.59 -22.38 4.35
CA MET A 209 13.85 -22.90 3.82
C MET A 209 14.36 -24.08 4.66
N GLY A 210 15.07 -25.00 3.99
CA GLY A 210 15.82 -26.05 4.67
C GLY A 210 17.01 -25.50 5.48
N MET A 211 17.52 -26.27 6.45
CA MET A 211 18.55 -25.78 7.39
C MET A 211 19.82 -25.23 6.70
N PHE A 212 20.29 -25.88 5.63
CA PHE A 212 21.46 -25.42 4.87
C PHE A 212 21.16 -24.16 4.04
N GLU A 213 19.98 -24.13 3.43
CA GLU A 213 19.53 -23.01 2.60
C GLU A 213 19.35 -21.73 3.42
N LYS A 214 18.83 -21.82 4.65
CA LYS A 214 18.79 -20.68 5.59
C LYS A 214 20.15 -20.06 5.84
N ARG A 215 21.20 -20.88 5.96
CA ARG A 215 22.58 -20.38 6.19
C ARG A 215 23.10 -19.65 4.95
N ARG A 216 22.77 -20.13 3.75
CA ARG A 216 23.11 -19.47 2.48
C ARG A 216 22.34 -18.17 2.31
N PHE A 217 21.04 -18.18 2.57
CA PHE A 217 20.19 -16.99 2.52
C PHE A 217 20.63 -15.92 3.54
N ARG A 218 21.01 -16.32 4.76
CA ARG A 218 21.63 -15.39 5.72
C ARG A 218 22.87 -14.72 5.15
N LYS A 219 23.78 -15.48 4.53
CA LYS A 219 24.99 -14.90 3.90
C LYS A 219 24.63 -13.91 2.80
N PHE A 220 23.61 -14.22 2.00
CA PHE A 220 23.09 -13.31 0.99
C PHE A 220 22.55 -12.00 1.61
N LEU A 221 21.74 -12.07 2.68
CA LEU A 221 21.26 -10.86 3.37
C LEU A 221 22.41 -10.02 3.95
N VAL A 222 23.45 -10.67 4.50
CA VAL A 222 24.65 -9.97 4.99
C VAL A 222 25.40 -9.28 3.84
N PHE A 223 25.53 -9.93 2.69
CA PHE A 223 26.08 -9.33 1.49
C PHE A 223 25.29 -8.08 1.05
N VAL A 224 23.96 -8.20 0.97
CA VAL A 224 23.09 -7.07 0.60
C VAL A 224 23.19 -5.92 1.60
N ALA A 225 23.22 -6.22 2.90
CA ALA A 225 23.31 -5.20 3.95
C ALA A 225 24.65 -4.45 3.93
N ASN A 226 25.76 -5.15 3.64
CA ASN A 226 27.10 -4.57 3.61
C ASN A 226 27.50 -3.95 2.27
N PHE A 227 26.71 -4.18 1.21
CA PHE A 227 26.98 -3.64 -0.11
C PHE A 227 27.03 -2.10 -0.04
N ASP A 228 28.03 -1.47 -0.65
CA ASP A 228 28.13 -0.02 -0.79
C ASP A 228 28.65 0.30 -2.19
N GLU A 229 27.85 1.01 -2.99
CA GLU A 229 28.16 1.39 -4.36
C GLU A 229 29.49 2.16 -4.48
N ASN A 230 29.92 2.82 -3.41
CA ASN A 230 31.15 3.61 -3.38
C ASN A 230 32.38 2.81 -2.91
N ASP A 231 32.20 1.60 -2.37
CA ASP A 231 33.29 0.73 -1.94
C ASP A 231 33.29 -0.61 -2.71
N PRO A 232 34.14 -0.72 -3.75
CA PRO A 232 34.26 -1.95 -4.54
C PRO A 232 34.64 -3.20 -3.74
N LYS A 233 35.19 -3.07 -2.53
CA LYS A 233 35.51 -4.23 -1.69
C LYS A 233 34.24 -4.96 -1.21
N THR A 234 33.14 -4.21 -1.06
CA THR A 234 31.85 -4.75 -0.60
C THR A 234 31.14 -5.57 -1.69
N PHE A 235 31.55 -5.43 -2.95
CA PHE A 235 30.92 -6.13 -4.06
C PHE A 235 31.21 -7.63 -4.06
N GLU A 236 32.23 -8.07 -3.30
CA GLU A 236 32.64 -9.47 -3.21
C GLU A 236 32.81 -10.16 -4.59
N GLY A 237 33.35 -9.44 -5.57
CA GLY A 237 33.59 -9.95 -6.92
C GLY A 237 32.35 -9.96 -7.85
N VAL A 238 31.26 -9.30 -7.48
CA VAL A 238 30.12 -8.99 -8.35
C VAL A 238 30.34 -7.61 -8.99
N ASP A 239 29.99 -7.42 -10.26
CA ASP A 239 29.91 -6.08 -10.84
C ASP A 239 28.45 -5.62 -10.84
N PRO A 240 28.10 -4.56 -10.07
CA PRO A 240 26.71 -4.13 -9.91
C PRO A 240 25.99 -3.76 -11.20
N GLN A 241 26.72 -3.26 -12.21
CA GLN A 241 26.13 -2.76 -13.45
C GLN A 241 26.04 -3.82 -14.56
N THR A 242 26.79 -4.91 -14.46
CA THR A 242 26.87 -5.92 -15.52
C THR A 242 26.44 -7.30 -15.08
N THR A 243 26.60 -7.64 -13.80
CA THR A 243 26.26 -8.97 -13.30
C THR A 243 24.76 -9.09 -13.14
N SER A 244 24.18 -10.15 -13.71
CA SER A 244 22.75 -10.42 -13.59
C SER A 244 22.39 -10.82 -12.15
N MET A 245 21.16 -10.53 -11.72
CA MET A 245 20.70 -10.98 -10.41
C MET A 245 20.69 -12.52 -10.29
N ARG A 246 20.44 -13.22 -11.41
CA ARG A 246 20.54 -14.67 -11.51
C ARG A 246 21.94 -15.19 -11.13
N ASP A 247 22.99 -14.52 -11.60
CA ASP A 247 24.36 -14.91 -11.27
C ASP A 247 24.72 -14.61 -9.82
N VAL A 248 24.16 -13.54 -9.24
CA VAL A 248 24.26 -13.29 -7.79
C VAL A 248 23.60 -14.43 -7.00
N TYR A 249 22.40 -14.86 -7.38
CA TYR A 249 21.75 -15.99 -6.71
C TYR A 249 22.52 -17.30 -6.86
N ARG A 250 23.13 -17.56 -8.03
CA ARG A 250 24.01 -18.71 -8.25
C ARG A 250 25.26 -18.65 -7.36
N LYS A 251 25.87 -17.47 -7.19
CA LYS A 251 27.04 -17.29 -6.30
C LYS A 251 26.74 -17.74 -4.86
N PHE A 252 25.51 -17.51 -4.39
CA PHE A 252 25.07 -17.92 -3.05
C PHE A 252 24.38 -19.29 -3.00
N ASP A 253 24.27 -20.00 -4.13
CA ASP A 253 23.60 -21.31 -4.24
C ASP A 253 22.17 -21.28 -3.65
N LEU A 254 21.38 -20.27 -4.05
CA LEU A 254 19.97 -20.13 -3.66
C LEU A 254 19.06 -20.88 -4.64
N GLY A 255 18.15 -21.70 -4.10
CA GLY A 255 17.18 -22.45 -4.91
C GLY A 255 16.04 -21.59 -5.44
N GLN A 256 15.26 -22.13 -6.39
CA GLN A 256 14.16 -21.41 -7.04
C GLN A 256 13.14 -20.85 -6.05
N ASP A 257 12.73 -21.62 -5.04
CA ASP A 257 11.79 -21.15 -4.02
C ASP A 257 12.30 -19.91 -3.27
N VAL A 258 13.62 -19.82 -3.05
CA VAL A 258 14.25 -18.67 -2.38
C VAL A 258 14.29 -17.47 -3.30
N ILE A 259 14.61 -17.70 -4.56
CA ILE A 259 14.59 -16.68 -5.61
C ILE A 259 13.19 -16.09 -5.73
N ASP A 260 12.15 -16.93 -5.76
CA ASP A 260 10.75 -16.50 -5.85
C ASP A 260 10.39 -15.54 -4.69
N PHE A 261 10.55 -15.96 -3.43
CA PHE A 261 10.17 -15.06 -2.33
C PHE A 261 11.10 -13.85 -2.21
N THR A 262 12.36 -13.95 -2.62
CA THR A 262 13.29 -12.80 -2.56
C THR A 262 12.93 -11.76 -3.60
N GLY A 263 12.67 -12.16 -4.84
CA GLY A 263 12.24 -11.26 -5.91
C GLY A 263 10.88 -10.63 -5.65
N HIS A 264 9.90 -11.47 -5.36
CA HIS A 264 8.50 -11.05 -5.29
C HIS A 264 8.11 -10.49 -3.92
N ALA A 265 8.68 -10.98 -2.81
CA ALA A 265 8.29 -10.55 -1.46
C ALA A 265 9.25 -9.59 -0.75
N LEU A 266 10.54 -9.56 -1.13
CA LEU A 266 11.51 -8.57 -0.61
C LEU A 266 11.77 -7.45 -1.62
N ALA A 267 12.09 -7.78 -2.87
CA ALA A 267 12.35 -6.78 -3.92
C ALA A 267 11.07 -6.25 -4.60
N LEU A 268 9.92 -6.89 -4.32
CA LEU A 268 8.58 -6.51 -4.78
C LEU A 268 8.52 -6.33 -6.31
N TYR A 269 9.22 -7.20 -7.05
CA TYR A 269 9.02 -7.36 -8.48
C TYR A 269 7.69 -8.05 -8.77
N ARG A 270 7.16 -7.83 -9.97
CA ARG A 270 5.90 -8.42 -10.45
C ARG A 270 6.13 -9.62 -11.38
N THR A 271 7.32 -9.70 -11.94
CA THR A 271 7.76 -10.66 -12.96
C THR A 271 9.22 -11.03 -12.69
N ASP A 272 9.65 -12.16 -13.24
CA ASP A 272 11.04 -12.64 -13.10
C ASP A 272 12.03 -11.99 -14.09
N ASP A 273 11.62 -10.94 -14.81
CA ASP A 273 12.47 -10.24 -15.79
C ASP A 273 13.73 -9.65 -15.15
N TYR A 274 13.66 -9.30 -13.86
CA TYR A 274 14.78 -8.77 -13.09
C TYR A 274 15.94 -9.76 -12.95
N LEU A 275 15.71 -11.06 -13.13
CA LEU A 275 16.75 -12.08 -13.00
C LEU A 275 17.88 -11.88 -14.00
N ASP A 276 17.56 -11.41 -15.20
CA ASP A 276 18.52 -11.21 -16.28
C ASP A 276 18.91 -9.72 -16.45
N GLN A 277 18.50 -8.86 -15.51
CA GLN A 277 18.89 -7.45 -15.42
C GLN A 277 20.07 -7.26 -14.44
N PRO A 278 20.79 -6.12 -14.52
CA PRO A 278 21.84 -5.78 -13.57
C PRO A 278 21.38 -5.84 -12.10
N CYS A 279 22.19 -6.45 -11.23
CA CYS A 279 21.79 -6.74 -9.85
C CYS A 279 21.66 -5.49 -8.96
N LEU A 280 22.22 -4.35 -9.35
CA LEU A 280 22.23 -3.12 -8.53
C LEU A 280 20.83 -2.69 -8.08
N GLU A 281 19.87 -2.67 -9.01
CA GLU A 281 18.50 -2.24 -8.69
C GLU A 281 17.85 -3.20 -7.69
N THR A 282 18.02 -4.51 -7.88
CA THR A 282 17.47 -5.53 -6.98
C THR A 282 18.08 -5.45 -5.60
N ILE A 283 19.41 -5.28 -5.50
CA ILE A 283 20.10 -5.10 -4.21
C ILE A 283 19.55 -3.87 -3.47
N ASN A 284 19.39 -2.75 -4.18
CA ASN A 284 18.86 -1.52 -3.58
C ASN A 284 17.39 -1.65 -3.14
N ARG A 285 16.56 -2.39 -3.88
CA ARG A 285 15.18 -2.69 -3.47
C ARG A 285 15.13 -3.58 -2.21
N ILE A 286 15.99 -4.60 -2.13
CA ILE A 286 16.05 -5.47 -0.94
C ILE A 286 16.56 -4.69 0.27
N LYS A 287 17.59 -3.85 0.10
CA LYS A 287 18.06 -2.94 1.16
C LYS A 287 16.95 -2.02 1.65
N LEU A 288 16.20 -1.40 0.73
CA LEU A 288 15.09 -0.53 1.05
C LEU A 288 14.04 -1.24 1.92
N TYR A 289 13.73 -2.51 1.61
CA TYR A 289 12.86 -3.35 2.42
C TYR A 289 13.43 -3.53 3.84
N SER A 290 14.69 -3.97 3.94
CA SER A 290 15.36 -4.23 5.23
C SER A 290 15.50 -2.96 6.09
N GLU A 291 15.85 -1.82 5.50
CA GLU A 291 15.93 -0.53 6.20
C GLU A 291 14.56 -0.06 6.69
N SER A 292 13.52 -0.22 5.86
CA SER A 292 12.15 0.10 6.23
C SER A 292 11.71 -0.76 7.41
N LEU A 293 11.96 -2.07 7.35
CA LEU A 293 11.65 -2.96 8.47
C LEU A 293 12.44 -2.61 9.73
N ALA A 294 13.73 -2.31 9.62
CA ALA A 294 14.55 -1.92 10.78
C ALA A 294 14.01 -0.66 11.48
N ARG A 295 13.40 0.25 10.71
CA ARG A 295 12.77 1.47 11.24
C ARG A 295 11.47 1.21 11.99
N TYR A 296 10.61 0.31 11.51
CA TYR A 296 9.24 0.11 12.03
C TYR A 296 9.04 -1.21 12.80
N GLY A 297 9.99 -2.13 12.75
CA GLY A 297 10.08 -3.38 13.50
C GLY A 297 9.18 -4.53 13.04
N LYS A 298 7.90 -4.27 12.72
CA LYS A 298 6.92 -5.33 12.39
C LYS A 298 6.88 -5.71 10.92
N SER A 299 6.75 -4.71 10.05
CA SER A 299 6.76 -4.83 8.59
C SER A 299 7.36 -3.55 7.99
N PRO A 300 7.78 -3.57 6.71
CA PRO A 300 8.27 -2.35 6.06
C PRO A 300 7.13 -1.40 5.65
N TYR A 301 5.86 -1.74 5.87
CA TYR A 301 4.73 -1.07 5.28
C TYR A 301 4.01 -0.12 6.24
N LEU A 302 3.59 1.01 5.68
CA LEU A 302 2.72 1.99 6.33
C LEU A 302 1.37 2.07 5.63
N TYR A 303 0.33 2.30 6.42
CA TYR A 303 -1.03 2.56 5.94
C TYR A 303 -1.66 3.70 6.77
N PRO A 304 -2.31 4.70 6.14
CA PRO A 304 -2.93 5.80 6.88
C PRO A 304 -4.15 5.31 7.66
N LEU A 305 -4.34 5.87 8.86
CA LEU A 305 -5.61 5.77 9.57
C LEU A 305 -6.72 6.36 8.71
N TYR A 306 -7.91 5.76 8.78
CA TYR A 306 -9.08 6.08 7.93
C TYR A 306 -8.93 5.74 6.44
N GLY A 307 -7.76 5.23 6.02
CA GLY A 307 -7.53 4.71 4.68
C GLY A 307 -6.97 5.72 3.69
N LEU A 308 -6.73 5.26 2.45
CA LEU A 308 -6.05 6.07 1.43
C LEU A 308 -6.88 7.27 0.94
N GLY A 309 -8.16 7.36 1.29
CA GLY A 309 -8.98 8.55 1.05
C GLY A 309 -8.46 9.82 1.76
N GLU A 310 -7.65 9.66 2.82
CA GLU A 310 -7.02 10.80 3.50
C GLU A 310 -5.91 11.44 2.67
N LEU A 311 -5.25 10.70 1.76
CA LEU A 311 -4.19 11.24 0.92
C LEU A 311 -4.71 12.37 -0.01
N PRO A 312 -5.75 12.15 -0.85
CA PRO A 312 -6.35 13.24 -1.64
C PRO A 312 -6.85 14.40 -0.79
N GLN A 313 -7.44 14.14 0.38
CA GLN A 313 -7.93 15.19 1.28
C GLN A 313 -6.78 16.06 1.81
N GLY A 314 -5.68 15.44 2.22
CA GLY A 314 -4.46 16.12 2.64
C GLY A 314 -3.88 16.99 1.53
N PHE A 315 -3.84 16.48 0.30
CA PHE A 315 -3.38 17.25 -0.86
C PHE A 315 -4.34 18.38 -1.26
N ALA A 316 -5.65 18.20 -1.15
CA ALA A 316 -6.63 19.26 -1.38
C ALA A 316 -6.44 20.40 -0.36
N ARG A 317 -6.21 20.07 0.91
CA ARG A 317 -5.87 21.06 1.95
C ARG A 317 -4.55 21.77 1.66
N LEU A 318 -3.53 21.03 1.24
CA LEU A 318 -2.24 21.61 0.88
C LEU A 318 -2.41 22.62 -0.27
N SER A 319 -3.16 22.27 -1.30
CA SER A 319 -3.46 23.17 -2.42
C SER A 319 -4.19 24.44 -1.96
N ALA A 320 -5.15 24.32 -1.04
CA ALA A 320 -5.85 25.47 -0.46
C ALA A 320 -4.93 26.46 0.27
N ILE A 321 -3.88 25.95 0.94
CA ILE A 321 -2.87 26.81 1.59
C ILE A 321 -2.08 27.62 0.55
N TYR A 322 -1.81 27.04 -0.61
CA TYR A 322 -1.15 27.72 -1.73
C TYR A 322 -2.13 28.49 -2.64
N GLY A 323 -3.38 28.67 -2.21
CA GLY A 323 -4.40 29.46 -2.92
C GLY A 323 -5.21 28.72 -3.98
N GLY A 324 -5.08 27.40 -4.09
CA GLY A 324 -5.87 26.57 -5.00
C GLY A 324 -7.15 26.04 -4.36
N THR A 325 -8.29 26.09 -5.07
CA THR A 325 -9.55 25.51 -4.59
C THR A 325 -9.90 24.27 -5.40
N TYR A 326 -10.11 23.14 -4.72
CA TYR A 326 -10.58 21.91 -5.36
C TYR A 326 -12.08 21.99 -5.66
N MET A 327 -12.46 21.70 -6.89
CA MET A 327 -13.86 21.69 -7.33
C MET A 327 -14.31 20.24 -7.54
N LEU A 328 -15.23 19.77 -6.70
CA LEU A 328 -15.91 18.48 -6.86
C LEU A 328 -17.28 18.68 -7.50
N ASN A 329 -17.86 17.62 -8.05
CA ASN A 329 -19.13 17.66 -8.77
C ASN A 329 -19.14 18.70 -9.91
N LYS A 330 -17.99 18.87 -10.57
CA LYS A 330 -17.79 19.82 -11.66
C LYS A 330 -17.48 19.02 -12.93
N PRO A 331 -18.46 18.82 -13.83
CA PRO A 331 -18.25 18.03 -15.04
C PRO A 331 -17.31 18.76 -16.00
N VAL A 332 -16.49 18.01 -16.73
CA VAL A 332 -15.65 18.57 -17.80
C VAL A 332 -16.39 18.35 -19.11
N ASP A 333 -16.83 19.45 -19.73
CA ASP A 333 -17.59 19.40 -20.98
C ASP A 333 -16.67 19.17 -22.18
N ASP A 334 -15.51 19.84 -22.19
CA ASP A 334 -14.57 19.78 -23.31
C ASP A 334 -13.14 20.18 -22.88
N ILE A 335 -12.14 19.62 -23.56
CA ILE A 335 -10.73 20.00 -23.42
C ILE A 335 -10.34 20.76 -24.70
N ILE A 336 -10.12 22.06 -24.56
CA ILE A 336 -9.91 22.96 -25.70
C ILE A 336 -8.47 22.83 -26.18
N MET A 337 -8.30 22.43 -27.43
CA MET A 337 -7.02 22.27 -28.11
C MET A 337 -6.90 23.27 -29.27
N GLU A 338 -5.83 24.04 -29.33
CA GLU A 338 -5.49 24.92 -30.45
C GLU A 338 -4.12 24.52 -31.00
N ASN A 339 -4.00 24.34 -32.32
CA ASN A 339 -2.77 23.88 -32.99
C ASN A 339 -2.18 22.60 -32.36
N GLY A 340 -3.04 21.67 -31.93
CA GLY A 340 -2.63 20.42 -31.29
C GLY A 340 -2.21 20.53 -29.82
N LYS A 341 -2.25 21.73 -29.22
CA LYS A 341 -1.86 22.00 -27.83
C LYS A 341 -3.04 22.45 -26.97
N VAL A 342 -3.06 22.05 -25.71
CA VAL A 342 -4.11 22.45 -24.77
C VAL A 342 -4.04 23.95 -24.46
N VAL A 343 -5.20 24.61 -24.45
CA VAL A 343 -5.34 26.03 -24.10
C VAL A 343 -6.34 26.28 -22.96
N GLY A 344 -7.14 25.28 -22.59
CA GLY A 344 -8.07 25.37 -21.49
C GLY A 344 -9.04 24.20 -21.38
N VAL A 345 -9.88 24.26 -20.35
CA VAL A 345 -10.93 23.29 -20.06
C VAL A 345 -12.26 24.03 -19.98
N LYS A 346 -13.29 23.48 -20.62
CA LYS A 346 -14.66 23.99 -20.56
C LYS A 346 -15.48 23.19 -19.57
N SER A 347 -16.23 23.88 -18.72
CA SER A 347 -17.12 23.28 -17.73
C SER A 347 -18.29 24.21 -17.44
N GLU A 348 -19.52 23.69 -17.55
CA GLU A 348 -20.77 24.41 -17.29
C GLU A 348 -20.87 25.73 -18.05
N GLY A 349 -20.37 25.74 -19.30
CA GLY A 349 -20.38 26.92 -20.17
C GLY A 349 -19.24 27.93 -19.94
N GLU A 350 -18.44 27.76 -18.89
CA GLU A 350 -17.26 28.60 -18.62
C GLU A 350 -15.96 27.92 -19.11
N VAL A 351 -14.95 28.73 -19.43
CA VAL A 351 -13.64 28.25 -19.92
C VAL A 351 -12.53 28.72 -18.99
N ALA A 352 -11.84 27.76 -18.36
CA ALA A 352 -10.62 28.01 -17.60
C ALA A 352 -9.40 27.78 -18.49
N ARG A 353 -8.60 28.83 -18.75
CA ARG A 353 -7.39 28.73 -19.57
C ARG A 353 -6.21 28.17 -18.79
N CYS A 354 -5.43 27.30 -19.43
CA CYS A 354 -4.23 26.72 -18.85
C CYS A 354 -3.13 26.56 -19.92
N LYS A 355 -1.88 26.40 -19.47
CA LYS A 355 -0.72 26.12 -20.34
C LYS A 355 -0.43 24.63 -20.48
N GLN A 356 -0.78 23.88 -19.44
CA GLN A 356 -0.56 22.45 -19.28
C GLN A 356 -1.79 21.89 -18.56
N LEU A 357 -2.18 20.66 -18.90
CA LEU A 357 -3.28 19.94 -18.28
C LEU A 357 -2.75 18.60 -17.75
N ILE A 358 -3.11 18.26 -16.51
CA ILE A 358 -2.89 16.92 -15.94
C ILE A 358 -4.25 16.26 -15.77
N CYS A 359 -4.39 15.02 -16.19
CA CYS A 359 -5.62 14.26 -16.02
C CYS A 359 -5.37 12.75 -15.88
N ASP A 360 -6.39 12.02 -15.44
CA ASP A 360 -6.41 10.57 -15.51
C ASP A 360 -7.04 10.08 -16.84
N PRO A 361 -6.86 8.80 -17.21
CA PRO A 361 -7.34 8.25 -18.49
C PRO A 361 -8.82 8.48 -18.81
N SER A 362 -9.68 8.64 -17.80
CA SER A 362 -11.13 8.81 -18.00
C SER A 362 -11.51 10.13 -18.68
N TYR A 363 -10.65 11.15 -18.61
CA TYR A 363 -10.88 12.45 -19.24
C TYR A 363 -10.46 12.50 -20.71
N ILE A 364 -9.64 11.56 -21.16
CA ILE A 364 -9.07 11.55 -22.52
C ILE A 364 -9.08 10.14 -23.15
N PRO A 365 -10.26 9.51 -23.32
CA PRO A 365 -10.36 8.14 -23.82
C PRO A 365 -9.69 7.93 -25.20
N ASP A 366 -9.61 8.96 -26.03
CA ASP A 366 -9.00 8.90 -27.37
C ASP A 366 -7.46 8.93 -27.35
N ARG A 367 -6.84 9.27 -26.22
CA ARG A 367 -5.37 9.40 -26.05
C ARG A 367 -4.79 8.35 -25.11
N VAL A 368 -5.52 7.28 -24.87
CA VAL A 368 -5.07 6.17 -24.03
C VAL A 368 -5.29 4.85 -24.73
N ARG A 369 -4.46 3.86 -24.39
CA ARG A 369 -4.65 2.47 -24.83
C ARG A 369 -4.85 1.56 -23.63
N LYS A 370 -5.60 0.49 -23.83
CA LYS A 370 -5.80 -0.54 -22.81
C LYS A 370 -4.52 -1.38 -22.66
N ALA A 371 -3.94 -1.36 -21.47
CA ALA A 371 -2.72 -2.10 -21.12
C ALA A 371 -3.01 -3.47 -20.48
N GLY A 372 -4.21 -3.67 -19.95
CA GLY A 372 -4.60 -4.93 -19.30
C GLY A 372 -5.90 -4.80 -18.52
N GLN A 373 -6.16 -5.78 -17.65
CA GLN A 373 -7.28 -5.80 -16.72
C GLN A 373 -6.83 -6.30 -15.35
N VAL A 374 -7.44 -5.77 -14.29
CA VAL A 374 -7.18 -6.18 -12.91
C VAL A 374 -8.49 -6.57 -12.27
N ILE A 375 -8.50 -7.73 -11.62
CA ILE A 375 -9.58 -8.11 -10.71
C ILE A 375 -9.20 -7.70 -9.29
N ARG A 376 -10.15 -7.12 -8.57
CA ARG A 376 -10.08 -6.87 -7.12
C ARG A 376 -11.31 -7.47 -6.47
N ILE A 377 -11.10 -8.35 -5.49
CA ILE A 377 -12.17 -8.90 -4.66
C ILE A 377 -11.96 -8.38 -3.24
N ILE A 378 -12.92 -7.56 -2.79
CA ILE A 378 -12.97 -7.06 -1.42
C ILE A 378 -13.77 -8.06 -0.59
N CYS A 379 -13.14 -8.57 0.47
CA CYS A 379 -13.71 -9.56 1.38
C CYS A 379 -13.84 -8.95 2.78
N ILE A 380 -15.05 -8.96 3.33
CA ILE A 380 -15.27 -8.62 4.74
C ILE A 380 -15.15 -9.90 5.56
N LEU A 381 -14.33 -9.87 6.60
CA LEU A 381 -14.10 -11.00 7.51
C LEU A 381 -14.45 -10.62 8.95
N SER A 382 -14.92 -11.61 9.71
CA SER A 382 -15.15 -11.53 11.15
C SER A 382 -14.00 -12.10 11.99
N HIS A 383 -12.89 -12.47 11.36
CA HIS A 383 -11.74 -13.09 12.02
C HIS A 383 -10.43 -12.63 11.34
N PRO A 384 -9.30 -12.67 12.07
CA PRO A 384 -8.00 -12.48 11.45
C PRO A 384 -7.71 -13.63 10.46
N ILE A 385 -6.82 -13.37 9.50
CA ILE A 385 -6.41 -14.39 8.53
C ILE A 385 -5.63 -15.50 9.25
N LYS A 386 -5.95 -16.76 8.96
CA LYS A 386 -5.27 -17.93 9.55
C LYS A 386 -3.76 -17.87 9.31
N ASN A 387 -2.96 -18.37 10.24
CA ASN A 387 -1.49 -18.39 10.17
C ASN A 387 -0.80 -17.01 10.11
N THR A 388 -1.49 -15.93 10.49
CA THR A 388 -0.90 -14.58 10.60
C THR A 388 -0.57 -14.15 12.03
N ASN A 389 -0.74 -15.04 13.01
CA ASN A 389 -0.59 -14.73 14.44
C ASN A 389 -1.52 -13.59 14.90
N ASP A 390 -2.80 -13.69 14.51
CA ASP A 390 -3.88 -12.74 14.81
C ASP A 390 -3.53 -11.27 14.47
N ALA A 391 -2.82 -11.07 13.34
CA ALA A 391 -2.46 -9.75 12.88
C ALA A 391 -3.72 -8.94 12.54
N ASN A 392 -3.74 -7.66 12.93
CA ASN A 392 -4.81 -6.72 12.59
C ASN A 392 -4.62 -6.07 11.22
N SER A 393 -3.46 -6.27 10.61
CA SER A 393 -3.17 -5.87 9.24
C SER A 393 -2.00 -6.67 8.69
N CYS A 394 -2.05 -7.05 7.42
CA CYS A 394 -0.94 -7.73 6.78
C CYS A 394 -0.94 -7.59 5.27
N GLN A 395 0.26 -7.78 4.70
CA GLN A 395 0.48 -8.02 3.29
C GLN A 395 0.71 -9.52 3.07
N ILE A 396 0.09 -10.12 2.07
CA ILE A 396 0.34 -11.49 1.61
C ILE A 396 0.65 -11.42 0.12
N ILE A 397 1.79 -11.98 -0.26
CA ILE A 397 2.23 -12.07 -1.65
C ILE A 397 2.18 -13.53 -2.06
N ILE A 398 1.50 -13.83 -3.17
CA ILE A 398 1.41 -15.14 -3.77
C ILE A 398 2.18 -15.10 -5.10
N PRO A 399 3.45 -15.54 -5.10
CA PRO A 399 4.27 -15.51 -6.30
C PRO A 399 3.64 -16.36 -7.42
N GLN A 400 3.68 -15.85 -8.63
CA GLN A 400 3.10 -16.44 -9.83
C GLN A 400 3.51 -17.92 -10.03
N ASN A 401 4.76 -18.26 -9.72
CA ASN A 401 5.32 -19.60 -9.85
C ASN A 401 4.67 -20.62 -8.88
N GLN A 402 4.14 -20.17 -7.74
CA GLN A 402 3.48 -21.02 -6.74
C GLN A 402 2.05 -21.40 -7.11
N VAL A 403 1.44 -20.67 -8.03
CA VAL A 403 0.04 -20.85 -8.49
C VAL A 403 -0.05 -21.07 -10.01
N ASN A 404 1.08 -21.32 -10.68
CA ASN A 404 1.18 -21.57 -12.11
C ASN A 404 0.53 -20.45 -12.97
N ARG A 405 0.85 -19.19 -12.63
CA ARG A 405 0.39 -17.98 -13.32
C ARG A 405 1.56 -17.22 -13.94
N LYS A 406 1.26 -16.17 -14.71
CA LYS A 406 2.27 -15.21 -15.20
C LYS A 406 2.35 -13.93 -14.38
N SER A 407 1.39 -13.73 -13.46
CA SER A 407 1.26 -12.55 -12.62
C SER A 407 0.95 -12.97 -11.19
N ASP A 408 1.59 -12.30 -10.24
CA ASP A 408 1.37 -12.49 -8.81
C ASP A 408 -0.06 -12.17 -8.38
N ILE A 409 -0.48 -12.79 -7.27
CA ILE A 409 -1.71 -12.43 -6.55
C ILE A 409 -1.32 -11.77 -5.24
N TYR A 410 -1.93 -10.63 -4.95
CA TYR A 410 -1.68 -9.86 -3.74
C TYR A 410 -2.91 -9.86 -2.85
N VAL A 411 -2.73 -10.04 -1.55
CA VAL A 411 -3.76 -9.81 -0.54
C VAL A 411 -3.28 -8.80 0.47
N CYS A 412 -3.97 -7.67 0.53
CA CYS A 412 -3.78 -6.69 1.58
C CYS A 412 -4.95 -6.80 2.56
N MET A 413 -4.65 -6.90 3.86
CA MET A 413 -5.65 -6.92 4.91
C MET A 413 -5.43 -5.78 5.90
N ILE A 414 -6.52 -5.09 6.18
CA ILE A 414 -6.64 -3.98 7.14
C ILE A 414 -7.93 -4.18 7.94
N SER A 415 -8.07 -3.51 9.08
CA SER A 415 -9.17 -3.76 10.00
C SER A 415 -9.57 -2.51 10.77
N TYR A 416 -10.46 -2.69 11.74
CA TYR A 416 -10.81 -1.68 12.75
C TYR A 416 -9.58 -0.99 13.39
N ALA A 417 -8.42 -1.66 13.47
CA ALA A 417 -7.19 -1.06 14.00
C ALA A 417 -6.65 0.13 13.17
N HIS A 418 -7.11 0.27 11.92
CA HIS A 418 -6.82 1.39 11.02
C HIS A 418 -8.03 2.31 10.83
N ASN A 419 -9.10 2.14 11.61
CA ASN A 419 -10.36 2.90 11.50
C ASN A 419 -11.06 2.81 10.13
N VAL A 420 -10.83 1.72 9.38
CA VAL A 420 -11.46 1.47 8.07
C VAL A 420 -12.67 0.54 8.15
N ALA A 421 -12.86 -0.14 9.27
CA ALA A 421 -13.94 -1.11 9.48
C ALA A 421 -14.50 -1.01 10.90
N ALA A 422 -15.73 -1.49 11.08
CA ALA A 422 -16.35 -1.60 12.41
C ALA A 422 -15.54 -2.54 13.32
N GLN A 423 -15.67 -2.37 14.64
CA GLN A 423 -14.94 -3.14 15.64
C GLN A 423 -15.07 -4.65 15.40
N GLY A 424 -13.94 -5.36 15.36
CA GLY A 424 -13.89 -6.81 15.12
C GLY A 424 -14.06 -7.23 13.66
N LYS A 425 -14.15 -6.29 12.72
CA LYS A 425 -14.20 -6.56 11.28
C LYS A 425 -12.85 -6.30 10.60
N TYR A 426 -12.59 -7.09 9.58
CA TYR A 426 -11.40 -7.03 8.74
C TYR A 426 -11.83 -6.89 7.28
N ILE A 427 -11.05 -6.15 6.51
CA ILE A 427 -11.21 -5.96 5.07
C ILE A 427 -9.96 -6.55 4.43
N ALA A 428 -10.12 -7.66 3.72
CA ALA A 428 -9.06 -8.28 2.94
C ALA A 428 -9.36 -8.08 1.45
N ILE A 429 -8.41 -7.52 0.71
CA ILE A 429 -8.57 -7.23 -0.71
C ILE A 429 -7.58 -8.10 -1.48
N ALA A 430 -8.12 -9.06 -2.23
CA ALA A 430 -7.34 -9.90 -3.16
C ALA A 430 -7.31 -9.24 -4.54
N SER A 431 -6.13 -9.18 -5.16
CA SER A 431 -5.96 -8.53 -6.47
C SER A 431 -4.90 -9.23 -7.33
N THR A 432 -5.16 -9.29 -8.64
CA THR A 432 -4.22 -9.82 -9.65
C THR A 432 -4.57 -9.29 -11.04
N THR A 433 -3.62 -9.38 -11.97
CA THR A 433 -3.85 -9.13 -13.40
C THR A 433 -4.66 -10.30 -13.99
N VAL A 434 -5.69 -9.99 -14.77
CA VAL A 434 -6.55 -11.01 -15.40
C VAL A 434 -5.80 -11.70 -16.54
N GLU A 435 -5.74 -13.03 -16.52
CA GLU A 435 -5.07 -13.86 -17.54
C GLU A 435 -6.05 -14.78 -18.29
N THR A 436 -7.24 -14.99 -17.75
CA THR A 436 -8.24 -15.93 -18.29
C THR A 436 -9.60 -15.26 -18.48
N THR A 437 -10.58 -16.00 -19.02
CA THR A 437 -11.95 -15.54 -19.18
C THR A 437 -12.78 -15.62 -17.90
N ASP A 438 -12.26 -16.28 -16.86
CA ASP A 438 -12.93 -16.46 -15.56
C ASP A 438 -12.05 -15.88 -14.43
N PRO A 439 -12.08 -14.55 -14.24
CA PRO A 439 -11.13 -13.86 -13.38
C PRO A 439 -11.36 -14.16 -11.89
N GLU A 440 -12.56 -14.54 -11.46
CA GLU A 440 -12.83 -14.89 -10.06
C GLU A 440 -12.14 -16.18 -9.65
N LYS A 441 -12.03 -17.14 -10.57
CA LYS A 441 -11.32 -18.40 -10.33
C LYS A 441 -9.81 -18.20 -10.17
N GLU A 442 -9.25 -17.18 -10.82
CA GLU A 442 -7.82 -16.87 -10.75
C GLU A 442 -7.37 -16.49 -9.34
N VAL A 443 -8.26 -15.92 -8.53
CA VAL A 443 -7.98 -15.50 -7.15
C VAL A 443 -8.44 -16.51 -6.10
N GLU A 444 -8.95 -17.67 -6.52
CA GLU A 444 -9.38 -18.76 -5.61
C GLU A 444 -8.30 -19.14 -4.58
N PRO A 445 -6.99 -19.28 -4.94
CA PRO A 445 -5.94 -19.58 -3.95
C PRO A 445 -5.80 -18.52 -2.85
N ALA A 446 -6.13 -17.25 -3.15
CA ALA A 446 -6.16 -16.19 -2.16
C ALA A 446 -7.42 -16.27 -1.29
N LEU A 447 -8.58 -16.55 -1.89
CA LEU A 447 -9.85 -16.63 -1.17
C LEU A 447 -9.89 -17.79 -0.17
N GLU A 448 -9.30 -18.94 -0.51
CA GLU A 448 -9.17 -20.10 0.40
C GLU A 448 -8.46 -19.74 1.71
N LEU A 449 -7.50 -18.80 1.67
CA LEU A 449 -6.80 -18.34 2.86
C LEU A 449 -7.68 -17.47 3.78
N LEU A 450 -8.73 -16.87 3.22
CA LEU A 450 -9.60 -15.90 3.89
C LEU A 450 -10.85 -16.55 4.48
N GLU A 451 -11.20 -17.78 4.10
CA GLU A 451 -12.44 -18.40 4.54
C GLU A 451 -12.52 -18.64 6.06
N PRO A 452 -13.70 -18.44 6.68
CA PRO A 452 -14.98 -18.00 6.08
C PRO A 452 -15.10 -16.48 5.79
N ILE A 453 -15.66 -16.14 4.62
CA ILE A 453 -15.87 -14.74 4.19
C ILE A 453 -17.32 -14.32 4.46
N ASP A 454 -17.55 -13.20 5.14
CA ASP A 454 -18.89 -12.68 5.45
C ASP A 454 -19.58 -12.15 4.18
N GLN A 455 -18.84 -11.38 3.37
CA GLN A 455 -19.33 -10.79 2.13
C GLN A 455 -18.18 -10.54 1.14
N LYS A 456 -18.47 -10.69 -0.15
CA LYS A 456 -17.54 -10.45 -1.26
C LYS A 456 -18.06 -9.35 -2.18
N PHE A 457 -17.18 -8.45 -2.61
CA PHE A 457 -17.45 -7.45 -3.64
C PHE A 457 -16.40 -7.59 -4.74
N VAL A 458 -16.84 -7.96 -5.94
CA VAL A 458 -15.97 -8.21 -7.09
C VAL A 458 -15.98 -6.99 -8.00
N ALA A 459 -14.80 -6.48 -8.34
CA ALA A 459 -14.62 -5.39 -9.28
C ALA A 459 -13.51 -5.74 -10.28
N ILE A 460 -13.83 -5.65 -11.57
CA ILE A 460 -12.86 -5.80 -12.65
C ILE A 460 -12.65 -4.41 -13.27
N SER A 461 -11.40 -4.01 -13.39
CA SER A 461 -11.01 -2.68 -13.89
C SER A 461 -10.08 -2.80 -15.09
N ASP A 462 -10.37 -2.05 -16.14
CA ASP A 462 -9.48 -1.89 -17.28
C ASP A 462 -8.31 -0.96 -16.91
N LEU A 463 -7.09 -1.40 -17.24
CA LEU A 463 -5.89 -0.58 -17.10
C LEU A 463 -5.64 0.18 -18.39
N TYR A 464 -5.40 1.48 -18.27
CA TYR A 464 -5.08 2.36 -19.38
C TYR A 464 -3.73 3.02 -19.16
N GLU A 465 -3.01 3.21 -20.25
CA GLU A 465 -1.77 3.98 -20.29
C GLU A 465 -1.83 4.99 -21.44
N PRO A 466 -1.18 6.16 -21.29
CA PRO A 466 -1.19 7.17 -22.34
C PRO A 466 -0.41 6.71 -23.58
N ILE A 467 -0.93 7.04 -24.77
CA ILE A 467 -0.20 6.86 -26.04
C ILE A 467 0.58 8.13 -26.45
N ASP A 468 0.31 9.24 -25.77
CA ASP A 468 0.93 10.55 -25.96
C ASP A 468 1.68 10.91 -24.67
N ASP A 469 2.96 11.27 -24.80
CA ASP A 469 3.77 11.65 -23.64
C ASP A 469 3.41 13.05 -23.13
N GLY A 470 2.66 13.84 -23.91
CA GLY A 470 2.22 15.18 -23.55
C GLY A 470 3.22 16.28 -23.88
N CYS A 471 4.39 15.96 -24.46
CA CYS A 471 5.41 16.97 -24.76
C CYS A 471 4.93 17.97 -25.82
N GLU A 472 4.20 17.51 -26.84
CA GLU A 472 3.64 18.39 -27.87
C GLU A 472 2.26 18.94 -27.47
N SER A 473 1.37 18.05 -27.03
CA SER A 473 -0.02 18.40 -26.70
C SER A 473 -0.18 19.19 -25.41
N GLN A 474 0.82 19.12 -24.52
CA GLN A 474 0.80 19.66 -23.16
C GLN A 474 -0.34 19.09 -22.30
N VAL A 475 -0.82 17.89 -22.66
CA VAL A 475 -1.77 17.08 -21.90
C VAL A 475 -1.01 15.89 -21.31
N PHE A 476 -0.82 15.89 -20.00
CA PHE A 476 -0.06 14.88 -19.29
C PHE A 476 -1.02 13.95 -18.56
N CYS A 477 -1.19 12.75 -19.11
CA CYS A 477 -2.05 11.74 -18.54
C CYS A 477 -1.28 10.76 -17.66
N SER A 478 -1.90 10.37 -16.54
CA SER A 478 -1.40 9.29 -15.68
C SER A 478 -1.76 7.92 -16.22
N CYS A 479 -1.09 6.89 -15.70
CA CYS A 479 -1.51 5.50 -15.90
C CYS A 479 -2.63 5.11 -14.93
N SER A 480 -3.40 4.08 -15.28
CA SER A 480 -4.29 3.42 -14.30
C SER A 480 -3.47 2.70 -13.23
N TYR A 481 -3.99 2.65 -12.00
CA TYR A 481 -3.38 1.90 -10.91
C TYR A 481 -3.41 0.39 -11.18
N ASP A 482 -2.23 -0.23 -11.12
CA ASP A 482 -2.04 -1.64 -11.40
C ASP A 482 -2.55 -2.56 -10.26
N ALA A 483 -2.30 -3.86 -10.38
CA ALA A 483 -2.73 -4.86 -9.39
C ALA A 483 -1.85 -4.90 -8.14
N THR A 484 -0.74 -4.15 -8.10
CA THR A 484 0.17 -4.23 -6.97
C THR A 484 -0.43 -3.58 -5.74
N THR A 485 -0.01 -4.05 -4.57
CA THR A 485 -0.48 -3.56 -3.28
C THR A 485 0.52 -2.61 -2.64
N HIS A 486 1.36 -1.94 -3.45
CA HIS A 486 2.36 -0.97 -2.99
C HIS A 486 2.59 0.15 -4.01
N PHE A 487 2.99 1.33 -3.54
CA PHE A 487 2.98 2.54 -4.38
C PHE A 487 4.20 2.73 -5.31
N GLU A 488 5.07 1.74 -5.51
CA GLU A 488 6.32 1.95 -6.25
C GLU A 488 6.06 2.32 -7.73
N THR A 489 5.15 1.60 -8.40
CA THR A 489 4.80 1.87 -9.80
C THR A 489 4.09 3.21 -9.97
N THR A 490 3.20 3.55 -9.05
CA THR A 490 2.57 4.88 -8.95
C THR A 490 3.61 5.99 -8.77
N CYS A 491 4.65 5.78 -7.95
CA CYS A 491 5.73 6.77 -7.78
C CYS A 491 6.52 6.98 -9.07
N ASN A 492 6.77 5.90 -9.81
CA ASN A 492 7.45 5.97 -11.10
C ASN A 492 6.62 6.79 -12.10
N ASP A 493 5.30 6.58 -12.16
CA ASP A 493 4.40 7.37 -12.98
C ASP A 493 4.42 8.86 -12.58
N ILE A 494 4.35 9.19 -11.28
CA ILE A 494 4.41 10.60 -10.83
C ILE A 494 5.73 11.27 -11.23
N LYS A 495 6.87 10.60 -11.03
CA LYS A 495 8.19 11.15 -11.41
C LYS A 495 8.32 11.33 -12.92
N ASP A 496 7.76 10.39 -13.68
CA ASP A 496 7.76 10.44 -15.14
C ASP A 496 6.89 11.61 -15.65
N ILE A 497 5.66 11.75 -15.16
CA ILE A 497 4.79 12.91 -15.45
C ILE A 497 5.50 14.21 -15.10
N TYR A 498 6.08 14.31 -13.90
CA TYR A 498 6.81 15.52 -13.50
C TYR A 498 7.97 15.83 -14.45
N LYS A 499 8.74 14.82 -14.85
CA LYS A 499 9.85 14.97 -15.79
C LYS A 499 9.38 15.45 -17.16
N ARG A 500 8.28 14.89 -17.69
CA ARG A 500 7.67 15.31 -18.96
C ARG A 500 7.15 16.74 -18.90
N MET A 501 6.57 17.14 -17.77
CA MET A 501 6.04 18.49 -17.56
C MET A 501 7.12 19.56 -17.38
N ALA A 502 8.10 19.29 -16.52
CA ALA A 502 9.11 20.26 -16.10
C ALA A 502 10.38 20.24 -16.97
N GLY A 503 10.56 19.21 -17.80
CA GLY A 503 11.75 19.00 -18.62
C GLY A 503 12.99 18.57 -17.81
N MET A 504 12.86 18.30 -16.51
CA MET A 504 13.95 17.88 -15.63
C MET A 504 13.51 16.76 -14.68
N ALA A 505 14.44 15.89 -14.29
CA ALA A 505 14.16 14.82 -13.35
C ALA A 505 13.73 15.40 -11.99
N PHE A 506 12.82 14.71 -11.32
CA PHE A 506 12.43 15.06 -9.95
C PHE A 506 13.60 14.81 -9.01
N ASP A 507 14.15 15.89 -8.44
CA ASP A 507 15.28 15.83 -7.52
C ASP A 507 14.86 16.30 -6.12
N PHE A 508 14.91 15.36 -5.17
CA PHE A 508 14.55 15.58 -3.78
C PHE A 508 15.49 16.57 -3.07
N GLU A 509 16.77 16.67 -3.46
CA GLU A 509 17.74 17.54 -2.79
C GLU A 509 17.66 18.99 -3.29
N ASN A 510 17.56 19.17 -4.61
CA ASN A 510 17.43 20.50 -5.21
C ASN A 510 16.12 21.19 -4.81
N MET A 511 15.07 20.42 -4.54
CA MET A 511 13.78 20.93 -4.11
C MET A 511 13.76 21.33 -2.62
N LYS A 512 14.49 20.64 -1.73
CA LYS A 512 14.70 21.07 -0.33
C LYS A 512 15.36 22.45 -0.24
N ARG A 513 16.33 22.74 -1.12
CA ARG A 513 16.98 24.06 -1.17
C ARG A 513 16.00 25.16 -1.57
N LYS A 514 15.15 24.93 -2.58
CA LYS A 514 14.15 25.91 -3.02
C LYS A 514 13.06 26.20 -1.99
N GLN A 515 12.67 25.23 -1.17
CA GLN A 515 11.68 25.44 -0.12
C GLN A 515 12.21 26.43 0.94
N ASN A 516 13.47 26.28 1.36
CA ASN A 516 14.12 27.23 2.27
C ASN A 516 14.27 28.64 1.65
N ASP A 517 14.42 28.75 0.33
CA ASP A 517 14.50 30.06 -0.35
C ASP A 517 13.13 30.77 -0.50
N VAL A 518 12.01 30.03 -0.49
CA VAL A 518 10.64 30.60 -0.57
C VAL A 518 10.12 30.97 0.83
N PHE A 519 10.45 30.18 1.84
CA PHE A 519 10.25 30.53 3.25
C PHE A 519 11.46 31.29 3.76
N GLY A 520 11.74 32.46 3.16
CA GLY A 520 12.78 33.35 3.65
C GLY A 520 12.60 33.56 5.15
N GLU A 521 13.48 32.93 5.94
CA GLU A 521 13.76 33.36 7.30
C GLU A 521 14.24 34.81 7.16
N ALA A 522 13.33 35.75 7.40
CA ALA A 522 13.73 37.08 7.78
C ALA A 522 14.42 36.92 9.14
N GLU A 523 15.75 36.80 9.11
CA GLU A 523 16.59 36.98 10.29
C GLU A 523 16.21 38.32 10.96
N GLN A 524 15.64 38.22 12.16
CA GLN A 524 15.66 39.26 13.19
C GLN A 524 15.99 38.63 14.53
#